data_AF-A0A941JRY1-F1
#
_entry.id   AF-A0A941JRY1-F1
#
_cell.length_a   1.000
_cell.length_b   1.000
_cell.length_c   1.000
_cell.angle_alpha   90.00
_cell.angle_beta   90.00
_cell.angle_gamma   90.00
#
_symmetry.space_group_name_H-M   'P 1'
#
loop_
_entity.id
_entity.type
_entity.pdbx_description
1 polymer ?
#
loop_
_entity_poly.entity_id
_entity_poly.type
_entity_poly.pdbx_seq_one_letter_code
_entity_poly.pdbx_strand_id
1 'polypeptide(L)'
;MPELEDELILYYVYNLNWLLPIDKQTEAMDFLSKLPSNKVDMIIPTYGKECWDNGVKVIKKIGFPQNKKALYKLARLLQDRNCPGALDAIEVFREIGKEHSVPYIEEECQIAIKQKNEDWLEHLYYACESLGYSQNDFEDKNAFICMQKIAKEIL
;
A
#
# COMPACT_ATOMS: atom_id res chain seq x y z
N MET A 1 -17.92 -20.66 2.23
CA MET A 1 -18.28 -19.61 1.25
C MET A 1 -18.10 -20.23 -0.13
N PRO A 2 -19.09 -20.14 -1.04
CA PRO A 2 -18.88 -20.55 -2.42
C PRO A 2 -17.68 -19.79 -3.01
N GLU A 3 -17.00 -20.40 -3.98
CA GLU A 3 -15.89 -19.77 -4.71
C GLU A 3 -16.40 -18.49 -5.36
N LEU A 4 -15.82 -17.35 -4.98
CA LEU A 4 -16.15 -16.07 -5.60
C LEU A 4 -15.42 -15.98 -6.94
N GLU A 5 -16.18 -15.69 -7.99
CA GLU A 5 -15.63 -15.50 -9.33
C GLU A 5 -14.78 -14.22 -9.38
N ASP A 6 -13.59 -14.32 -9.99
CA ASP A 6 -12.67 -13.18 -10.10
C ASP A 6 -13.28 -12.01 -10.86
N GLU A 7 -14.13 -12.28 -11.85
CA GLU A 7 -14.86 -11.28 -12.62
C GLU A 7 -15.78 -10.42 -11.72
N LEU A 8 -16.43 -11.04 -10.73
CA LEU A 8 -17.27 -10.33 -9.78
C LEU A 8 -16.43 -9.43 -8.85
N ILE A 9 -15.27 -9.92 -8.42
CA ILE A 9 -14.33 -9.12 -7.63
C ILE A 9 -13.90 -7.91 -8.45
N LEU A 10 -13.46 -8.11 -9.70
CA LEU A 10 -13.03 -7.05 -10.60
C LEU A 10 -14.14 -6.02 -10.86
N TYR A 11 -15.39 -6.45 -11.05
CA TYR A 11 -16.54 -5.54 -11.15
C TYR A 11 -16.63 -4.58 -9.96
N TYR A 12 -16.53 -5.12 -8.74
CA TYR A 12 -16.59 -4.28 -7.55
C TYR A 12 -15.34 -3.43 -7.35
N VAL A 13 -14.15 -3.91 -7.73
CA VAL A 13 -12.93 -3.09 -7.66
C VAL A 13 -13.02 -1.90 -8.63
N TYR A 14 -13.59 -2.07 -9.83
CA TYR A 14 -13.89 -0.96 -10.73
C TYR A 14 -14.85 0.05 -10.10
N ASN A 15 -15.85 -0.43 -9.36
CA ASN A 15 -16.83 0.42 -8.70
C ASN A 15 -16.29 1.20 -7.48
N LEU A 16 -15.04 0.98 -7.06
CA LEU A 16 -14.34 1.85 -6.11
C LEU A 16 -13.98 3.22 -6.68
N ASN A 17 -14.13 3.42 -7.99
CA ASN A 17 -13.85 4.66 -8.69
C ASN A 17 -14.62 5.85 -8.09
N TRP A 18 -13.90 6.84 -7.56
CA TRP A 18 -14.52 8.02 -6.91
C TRP A 18 -15.31 8.94 -7.85
N LEU A 19 -15.20 8.74 -9.16
CA LEU A 19 -16.01 9.45 -10.17
C LEU A 19 -17.41 8.85 -10.32
N LEU A 20 -17.66 7.67 -9.76
CA LEU A 20 -18.98 7.04 -9.76
C LEU A 20 -19.85 7.57 -8.61
N PRO A 21 -21.19 7.38 -8.67
CA PRO A 21 -22.08 7.70 -7.56
C PRO A 21 -21.65 7.05 -6.23
N ILE A 22 -21.82 7.78 -5.11
CA ILE A 22 -21.33 7.36 -3.78
C ILE A 22 -21.98 6.06 -3.29
N ASP A 23 -23.22 5.78 -3.69
CA ASP A 23 -23.93 4.53 -3.41
C ASP A 23 -23.23 3.34 -4.07
N LYS A 24 -22.72 3.50 -5.30
CA LYS A 24 -21.93 2.46 -5.99
C LYS A 24 -20.58 2.21 -5.33
N GLN A 25 -19.91 3.27 -4.91
CA GLN A 25 -18.66 3.16 -4.17
C GLN A 25 -18.88 2.44 -2.84
N THR A 26 -19.93 2.82 -2.09
CA THR A 26 -20.27 2.23 -0.79
C THR A 26 -20.63 0.74 -0.93
N GLU A 27 -21.46 0.40 -1.92
CA GLU A 27 -21.80 -0.99 -2.26
C GLU A 27 -20.54 -1.83 -2.52
N ALA A 28 -19.62 -1.29 -3.32
CA ALA A 28 -18.35 -1.95 -3.62
C ALA A 28 -17.46 -2.13 -2.38
N MET A 29 -17.33 -1.10 -1.55
CA MET A 29 -16.54 -1.17 -0.32
C MET A 29 -17.10 -2.22 0.64
N ASP A 30 -18.43 -2.31 0.77
CA ASP A 30 -19.08 -3.30 1.63
C ASP A 30 -18.95 -4.72 1.11
N PHE A 31 -19.03 -4.93 -0.21
CA PHE A 31 -18.76 -6.23 -0.82
C PHE A 31 -17.30 -6.65 -0.61
N LEU A 32 -16.36 -5.79 -1.01
CA LEU A 32 -14.93 -6.12 -1.01
C LEU A 32 -14.35 -6.27 0.39
N SER A 33 -14.91 -5.60 1.40
CA SER A 33 -14.49 -5.75 2.80
C SER A 33 -14.73 -7.15 3.38
N LYS A 34 -15.45 -8.02 2.66
CA LYS A 34 -15.77 -9.39 3.05
C LYS A 34 -14.99 -10.44 2.25
N LEU A 35 -14.03 -10.01 1.43
CA LEU A 35 -13.22 -10.93 0.62
C LEU A 35 -12.42 -11.89 1.52
N PRO A 36 -12.23 -13.14 1.07
CA PRO A 36 -11.33 -14.05 1.75
C PRO A 36 -9.88 -13.56 1.59
N SER A 37 -9.04 -13.80 2.61
CA SER A 37 -7.66 -13.31 2.69
C SER A 37 -6.81 -13.67 1.47
N ASN A 38 -7.12 -14.77 0.79
CA ASN A 38 -6.40 -15.22 -0.39
C ASN A 38 -6.68 -14.41 -1.66
N LYS A 39 -7.66 -13.51 -1.65
CA LYS A 39 -8.10 -12.66 -2.77
C LYS A 39 -7.96 -11.15 -2.51
N VAL A 40 -7.56 -10.74 -1.30
CA VAL A 40 -7.51 -9.31 -0.89
C VAL A 40 -6.54 -8.50 -1.74
N ASP A 41 -5.48 -9.12 -2.27
CA ASP A 41 -4.53 -8.45 -3.15
C ASP A 41 -5.12 -8.06 -4.51
N MET A 42 -6.32 -8.56 -4.88
CA MET A 42 -7.02 -8.15 -6.09
C MET A 42 -7.62 -6.73 -6.00
N ILE A 43 -7.63 -6.11 -4.83
CA ILE A 43 -8.22 -4.78 -4.64
C ILE A 43 -7.34 -3.66 -5.20
N ILE A 44 -6.01 -3.76 -5.04
CA ILE A 44 -5.09 -2.69 -5.44
C ILE A 44 -3.72 -3.22 -5.85
N PRO A 45 -3.02 -2.60 -6.80
CA PRO A 45 -3.56 -1.79 -7.89
C PRO A 45 -4.11 -2.71 -8.99
N THR A 46 -5.40 -2.58 -9.28
CA THR A 46 -6.06 -3.38 -10.34
C THR A 46 -6.66 -2.48 -11.42
N TYR A 47 -7.31 -1.39 -11.02
CA TYR A 47 -7.82 -0.34 -11.91
C TYR A 47 -7.04 0.97 -11.71
N GLY A 48 -7.47 2.04 -12.37
CA GLY A 48 -6.79 3.34 -12.35
C GLY A 48 -6.75 4.00 -10.98
N LYS A 49 -6.00 5.11 -10.91
CA LYS A 49 -5.74 5.87 -9.67
C LYS A 49 -7.02 6.26 -8.94
N GLU A 50 -8.10 6.47 -9.69
CA GLU A 50 -9.45 6.77 -9.21
C GLU A 50 -10.08 5.70 -8.31
N CYS A 51 -9.55 4.47 -8.32
CA CYS A 51 -10.01 3.40 -7.44
C CYS A 51 -9.14 3.24 -6.18
N TRP A 52 -7.92 3.80 -6.17
CA TRP A 52 -6.89 3.42 -5.20
C TRP A 52 -7.21 3.87 -3.79
N ASP A 53 -7.66 5.12 -3.61
CA ASP A 53 -8.00 5.67 -2.29
C ASP A 53 -9.06 4.81 -1.56
N ASN A 54 -10.17 4.53 -2.24
CA ASN A 54 -11.20 3.64 -1.69
C ASN A 54 -10.71 2.19 -1.54
N GLY A 55 -9.84 1.71 -2.43
CA GLY A 55 -9.21 0.39 -2.32
C GLY A 55 -8.39 0.24 -1.05
N VAL A 56 -7.56 1.23 -0.71
CA VAL A 56 -6.79 1.22 0.54
C VAL A 56 -7.70 1.25 1.76
N LYS A 57 -8.77 2.05 1.76
CA LYS A 57 -9.77 2.07 2.84
C LYS A 57 -10.42 0.70 3.07
N VAL A 58 -10.71 -0.04 1.99
CA VAL A 58 -11.22 -1.42 2.10
C VAL A 58 -10.18 -2.35 2.71
N ILE A 59 -8.93 -2.30 2.22
CA ILE A 59 -7.84 -3.15 2.73
C ILE A 59 -7.54 -2.86 4.21
N LYS A 60 -7.64 -1.59 4.60
CA LYS A 60 -7.57 -1.14 5.99
C LYS A 60 -8.71 -1.73 6.83
N LYS A 61 -9.96 -1.64 6.34
CA LYS A 61 -11.15 -2.22 7.00
C LYS A 61 -11.07 -3.74 7.17
N ILE A 62 -10.47 -4.45 6.21
CA ILE A 62 -10.23 -5.90 6.31
C ILE A 62 -9.25 -6.23 7.45
N GLY A 63 -8.21 -5.40 7.61
CA GLY A 63 -7.26 -5.49 8.71
C GLY A 63 -6.28 -6.67 8.61
N PHE A 64 -5.25 -6.63 9.45
CA PHE A 64 -4.26 -7.70 9.58
C PHE A 64 -4.75 -8.78 10.56
N PRO A 65 -4.48 -10.08 10.32
CA PRO A 65 -3.66 -10.65 9.24
C PRO A 65 -4.39 -10.91 7.91
N GLN A 66 -5.69 -10.61 7.81
CA GLN A 66 -6.50 -10.97 6.63
C GLN A 66 -6.07 -10.22 5.37
N ASN A 67 -5.52 -9.02 5.51
CA ASN A 67 -5.02 -8.20 4.41
C ASN A 67 -3.57 -8.46 3.99
N LYS A 68 -2.87 -9.44 4.62
CA LYS A 68 -1.43 -9.64 4.45
C LYS A 68 -0.97 -9.73 2.99
N LYS A 69 -1.76 -10.36 2.12
CA LYS A 69 -1.41 -10.48 0.69
C LYS A 69 -1.39 -9.15 -0.06
N ALA A 70 -2.11 -8.15 0.41
CA ALA A 70 -2.16 -6.83 -0.21
C ALA A 70 -1.02 -5.91 0.26
N LEU A 71 -0.29 -6.24 1.33
CA LEU A 71 0.71 -5.35 1.94
C LEU A 71 1.85 -4.99 0.97
N TYR A 72 2.31 -5.92 0.15
CA TYR A 72 3.31 -5.62 -0.89
C TYR A 72 2.80 -4.54 -1.86
N LYS A 73 1.55 -4.67 -2.31
CA LYS A 73 0.91 -3.73 -3.24
C LYS A 73 0.63 -2.37 -2.56
N LEU A 74 0.39 -2.34 -1.25
CA LEU A 74 0.33 -1.11 -0.47
C LEU A 74 1.69 -0.43 -0.34
N ALA A 75 2.77 -1.19 -0.10
CA ALA A 75 4.13 -0.63 -0.02
C ALA A 75 4.52 0.05 -1.33
N ARG A 76 4.12 -0.53 -2.47
CA ARG A 76 4.33 0.07 -3.79
C ARG A 76 3.70 1.45 -3.94
N LEU A 77 2.59 1.75 -3.27
CA LEU A 77 1.97 3.09 -3.34
C LEU A 77 2.85 4.17 -2.71
N LEU A 78 3.75 3.79 -1.79
CA LEU A 78 4.70 4.70 -1.16
C LEU A 78 5.79 5.20 -2.12
N GLN A 79 5.80 4.70 -3.36
CA GLN A 79 6.68 5.21 -4.41
C GLN A 79 6.41 6.65 -4.82
N ASP A 80 5.22 7.17 -4.52
CA ASP A 80 4.83 8.56 -4.75
C ASP A 80 3.86 8.96 -3.63
N ARG A 81 4.29 9.90 -2.78
CA ARG A 81 3.47 10.38 -1.65
C ARG A 81 2.18 11.08 -2.10
N ASN A 82 2.09 11.49 -3.36
CA ASN A 82 0.89 12.09 -3.95
C ASN A 82 -0.06 11.04 -4.54
N CYS A 83 0.32 9.75 -4.53
CA CYS A 83 -0.58 8.71 -4.98
C CYS A 83 -1.82 8.63 -4.06
N PRO A 84 -3.02 8.52 -4.64
CA PRO A 84 -4.24 8.31 -3.87
C PRO A 84 -4.11 7.04 -3.02
N GLY A 85 -4.43 7.16 -1.73
CA GLY A 85 -4.26 6.09 -0.76
C GLY A 85 -2.85 5.92 -0.18
N ALA A 86 -1.84 6.70 -0.58
CA ALA A 86 -0.49 6.58 -0.01
C ALA A 86 -0.45 6.90 1.50
N LEU A 87 -1.15 7.95 1.93
CA LEU A 87 -1.28 8.29 3.35
C LEU A 87 -2.04 7.20 4.14
N ASP A 88 -3.13 6.68 3.59
CA ASP A 88 -3.87 5.59 4.23
C ASP A 88 -3.05 4.29 4.27
N ALA A 89 -2.17 4.05 3.29
CA ALA A 89 -1.24 2.92 3.30
C ALA A 89 -0.22 3.06 4.45
N ILE A 90 0.28 4.28 4.71
CA ILE A 90 1.11 4.57 5.90
C ILE A 90 0.32 4.24 7.18
N GLU A 91 -0.95 4.62 7.28
CA GLU A 91 -1.78 4.26 8.44
C GLU A 91 -1.92 2.75 8.61
N VAL A 92 -2.12 2.00 7.52
CA VAL A 92 -2.14 0.53 7.57
C VAL A 92 -0.81 -0.01 8.11
N PHE A 93 0.33 0.47 7.61
CA PHE A 93 1.64 0.04 8.10
C PHE A 93 1.89 0.42 9.57
N ARG A 94 1.35 1.55 10.02
CA ARG A 94 1.39 1.94 11.43
C ARG A 94 0.59 0.99 12.32
N GLU A 95 -0.61 0.62 11.89
CA GLU A 95 -1.53 -0.26 12.64
C GLU A 95 -1.00 -1.69 12.76
N ILE A 96 -0.35 -2.24 11.72
CA ILE A 96 0.21 -3.60 11.78
C ILE A 96 1.54 -3.68 12.56
N GLY A 97 2.18 -2.54 12.80
CA GLY A 97 3.44 -2.45 13.52
C GLY A 97 4.68 -2.80 12.69
N LYS A 98 5.82 -2.29 13.14
CA LYS A 98 7.11 -2.35 12.43
C LYS A 98 7.60 -3.77 12.11
N GLU A 99 7.33 -4.73 12.99
CA GLU A 99 7.71 -6.13 12.80
C GLU A 99 7.08 -6.72 11.52
N HIS A 100 5.92 -6.22 11.12
CA HIS A 100 5.21 -6.70 9.93
C HIS A 100 5.33 -5.77 8.74
N SER A 101 5.53 -4.47 8.94
CA SER A 101 5.59 -3.50 7.84
C SER A 101 6.97 -3.35 7.21
N VAL A 102 8.05 -3.36 8.00
CA VAL A 102 9.40 -3.06 7.51
C VAL A 102 9.84 -3.96 6.35
N PRO A 103 9.61 -5.29 6.38
CA PRO A 103 10.03 -6.15 5.27
C PRO A 103 9.45 -5.73 3.91
N TYR A 104 8.22 -5.23 3.87
CA TYR A 104 7.59 -4.78 2.63
C TYR A 104 8.16 -3.45 2.14
N ILE A 105 8.46 -2.52 3.04
CA ILE A 105 9.06 -1.22 2.70
C ILE A 105 10.52 -1.39 2.27
N GLU A 106 11.25 -2.28 2.95
CA GLU A 106 12.63 -2.62 2.64
C GLU A 106 12.75 -3.24 1.25
N GLU A 107 11.85 -4.14 0.87
CA GLU A 107 11.81 -4.71 -0.47
C GLU A 107 11.63 -3.61 -1.54
N GLU A 108 10.70 -2.67 -1.32
CA GLU A 108 10.50 -1.55 -2.25
C GLU A 108 11.71 -0.61 -2.33
N CYS A 109 12.41 -0.40 -1.20
CA CYS A 109 13.67 0.33 -1.19
C CYS A 109 14.73 -0.37 -2.04
N GLN A 110 14.90 -1.69 -1.90
CA GLN A 110 15.87 -2.44 -2.69
C GLN A 110 15.56 -2.37 -4.20
N ILE A 111 14.28 -2.41 -4.56
CA ILE A 111 13.83 -2.23 -5.94
C ILE A 111 14.18 -0.81 -6.44
N ALA A 112 13.90 0.23 -5.65
CA ALA A 112 14.20 1.61 -6.00
C ALA A 112 15.71 1.85 -6.17
N ILE A 113 16.56 1.29 -5.30
CA ILE A 113 18.03 1.32 -5.42
C ILE A 113 18.47 0.69 -6.74
N LYS A 114 17.98 -0.51 -7.05
CA LYS A 114 18.33 -1.23 -8.29
C LYS A 114 17.92 -0.45 -9.53
N GLN A 115 16.80 0.26 -9.48
CA GLN A 115 16.29 1.09 -10.57
C GLN A 115 16.93 2.48 -10.61
N LYS A 116 17.73 2.86 -9.61
CA LYS A 116 18.28 4.21 -9.42
C LYS A 116 17.18 5.29 -9.44
N ASN A 117 16.04 4.98 -8.82
CA ASN A 117 14.91 5.89 -8.72
C ASN A 117 15.01 6.70 -7.42
N GLU A 118 15.60 7.88 -7.51
CA GLU A 118 15.89 8.74 -6.35
C GLU A 118 14.61 9.33 -5.73
N ASP A 119 13.64 9.77 -6.53
CA ASP A 119 12.35 10.27 -6.04
C ASP A 119 11.63 9.21 -5.20
N TRP A 120 11.65 7.96 -5.65
CA TRP A 120 11.08 6.84 -4.91
C TRP A 120 11.81 6.63 -3.57
N LEU A 121 13.14 6.63 -3.58
CA LEU A 121 13.92 6.50 -2.33
C LEU A 121 13.65 7.64 -1.35
N GLU A 122 13.49 8.86 -1.84
CA GLU A 122 13.10 10.01 -1.03
C GLU A 122 11.70 9.80 -0.42
N HIS A 123 10.72 9.37 -1.22
CA HIS A 123 9.36 9.15 -0.73
C HIS A 123 9.27 8.01 0.30
N LEU A 124 10.01 6.92 0.10
CA LEU A 124 10.12 5.84 1.09
C LEU A 124 10.80 6.32 2.38
N TYR A 125 11.81 7.20 2.29
CA TYR A 125 12.44 7.79 3.47
C TYR A 125 11.43 8.55 4.32
N TYR A 126 10.64 9.44 3.72
CA TYR A 126 9.62 10.20 4.46
C TYR A 126 8.51 9.32 5.02
N ALA A 127 8.14 8.24 4.33
CA ALA A 127 7.22 7.25 4.89
C ALA A 127 7.81 6.60 6.15
N CYS A 128 9.09 6.21 6.12
CA CYS A 128 9.80 5.67 7.28
C CYS A 128 9.88 6.68 8.44
N GLU A 129 10.17 7.96 8.16
CA GLU A 129 10.18 9.01 9.19
C GLU A 129 8.79 9.19 9.82
N SER A 130 7.73 9.21 9.02
CA SER A 130 6.34 9.29 9.52
C SER A 130 5.95 8.08 10.38
N LEU A 131 6.51 6.91 10.07
CA LEU A 131 6.29 5.67 10.82
C LEU A 131 7.21 5.53 12.04
N GLY A 132 8.19 6.42 12.22
CA GLY A 132 9.19 6.35 13.28
C GLY A 132 10.18 5.20 13.11
N TYR A 133 10.44 4.78 11.87
CA TYR A 133 11.38 3.70 11.57
C TYR A 133 12.81 4.24 11.46
N SER A 134 13.76 3.42 11.86
CA SER A 134 15.18 3.72 11.90
C SER A 134 15.98 2.66 11.15
N GLN A 135 17.25 2.96 10.90
CA GLN A 135 18.21 2.01 10.33
C GLN A 135 18.27 0.66 11.07
N ASN A 136 18.00 0.65 12.39
CA ASN A 136 18.07 -0.59 13.17
C ASN A 136 16.83 -1.49 13.01
N ASP A 137 15.77 -0.99 12.41
CA ASP A 137 14.56 -1.77 12.15
C ASP A 137 14.67 -2.59 10.85
N PHE A 138 15.61 -2.26 9.97
CA PHE A 138 15.85 -2.88 8.66
C PHE A 138 16.84 -4.04 8.75
N GLU A 139 16.64 -5.09 7.94
CA GLU A 139 17.59 -6.19 7.84
C GLU A 139 18.85 -5.75 7.07
N ASP A 140 18.64 -5.12 5.92
CA ASP A 140 19.67 -4.42 5.15
C ASP A 140 19.74 -2.95 5.55
N LYS A 141 20.61 -2.67 6.51
CA LYS A 141 20.91 -1.30 6.97
C LYS A 141 21.31 -0.36 5.83
N ASN A 142 21.89 -0.87 4.74
CA ASN A 142 22.27 -0.02 3.60
C ASN A 142 21.05 0.50 2.86
N ALA A 143 19.95 -0.25 2.83
CA ALA A 143 18.69 0.20 2.23
C ALA A 143 18.24 1.52 2.88
N PHE A 144 18.18 1.55 4.21
CA PHE A 144 17.84 2.76 4.96
C PHE A 144 18.84 3.90 4.76
N ILE A 145 20.15 3.61 4.80
CA ILE A 145 21.20 4.61 4.59
C ILE A 145 21.07 5.27 3.21
N CYS A 146 20.80 4.48 2.16
CA CYS A 146 20.61 4.98 0.81
C CYS A 146 19.43 5.95 0.73
N MET A 147 18.26 5.57 1.25
CA MET A 147 17.08 6.45 1.32
C MET A 147 17.39 7.75 2.04
N GLN A 148 18.02 7.65 3.21
CA GLN A 148 18.38 8.82 4.03
C GLN A 148 19.35 9.76 3.31
N LYS A 149 20.35 9.21 2.61
CA LYS A 149 21.32 10.03 1.88
C LYS A 149 20.63 10.83 0.78
N ILE A 150 19.81 10.19 -0.05
CA ILE A 150 19.08 10.85 -1.14
C ILE A 150 18.18 11.96 -0.58
N ALA A 151 17.39 11.68 0.46
CA ALA A 151 16.48 12.67 1.03
C ALA A 151 17.20 13.89 1.63
N LYS A 152 18.43 13.74 2.14
CA LYS A 152 19.22 14.83 2.71
C LYS A 152 20.01 15.65 1.69
N GLU A 153 20.24 15.11 0.49
CA GLU A 153 20.92 15.83 -0.60
C GLU A 153 19.99 16.80 -1.36
N ILE A 154 18.67 16.67 -1.16
CA ILE A 154 17.63 17.50 -1.79
C ILE A 154 17.31 18.77 -0.97
N LEU A 155 17.84 18.90 0.26
CA LEU A 155 17.71 20.06 1.16
C LEU A 155 18.92 21.00 1.06
#